data_AF-A0A5S3UJ38-F1
#
_entry.id   AF-A0A5S3UJ38-F1
#
_cell.length_a   1.000
_cell.length_b   1.000
_cell.length_c   1.000
_cell.angle_alpha   90.00
_cell.angle_beta   90.00
_cell.angle_gamma   90.00
#
_symmetry.space_group_name_H-M   'P 1'
#
loop_
_entity.id
_entity.type
_entity.pdbx_description
1 polymer ?
#
loop_
_entity_poly.entity_id
_entity_poly.type
_entity_poly.pdbx_seq_one_letter_code
_entity_poly.pdbx_strand_id
1 'polypeptide(L)'
;MQAKLNELLLQIENIEEQLEANEFDETLKELNSFQSSLEITFSNPEKISVNQYPILENIQNKVNEITNKLIKLQSQKRQDITKLIKNKKKVGIYNQIK
;
A
#
# COMPACT_ATOMS: atom_id res chain seq x y z
N MET A 1 -8.93 23.41 2.15
CA MET A 1 -7.97 22.43 2.71
C MET A 1 -8.60 21.32 3.56
N GLN A 2 -9.31 21.63 4.66
CA GLN A 2 -9.81 20.60 5.61
C GLN A 2 -10.60 19.44 4.96
N ALA A 3 -11.54 19.75 4.06
CA ALA A 3 -12.32 18.73 3.36
C ALA A 3 -11.42 17.78 2.54
N LYS A 4 -10.47 18.34 1.79
CA LYS A 4 -9.48 17.57 1.00
C LYS A 4 -8.65 16.63 1.88
N LEU A 5 -8.24 17.08 3.06
CA LEU A 5 -7.49 16.22 4.00
C LEU A 5 -8.34 15.06 4.55
N ASN A 6 -9.63 15.29 4.79
CA ASN A 6 -10.54 14.23 5.22
C ASN A 6 -10.78 13.22 4.08
N GLU A 7 -10.89 13.69 2.83
CA GLU A 7 -11.00 12.81 1.65
C GLU A 7 -9.76 11.93 1.50
N LEU A 8 -8.56 12.50 1.66
CA LEU A 8 -7.30 11.74 1.64
C LEU A 8 -7.26 10.66 2.75
N LEU A 9 -7.77 10.95 3.94
CA LEU A 9 -7.88 9.96 5.01
C LEU A 9 -8.83 8.81 4.66
N LEU A 10 -9.97 9.10 4.04
CA LEU A 10 -10.92 8.08 3.60
C LEU A 10 -10.31 7.18 2.51
N GLN A 11 -9.59 7.76 1.56
CA GLN A 11 -8.86 6.99 0.54
C GLN A 11 -7.81 6.07 1.16
N ILE A 12 -7.08 6.56 2.16
CA ILE A 12 -6.13 5.74 2.92
C ILE A 12 -6.85 4.57 3.60
N GLU A 13 -7.99 4.81 4.26
CA GLU A 13 -8.77 3.75 4.90
C GLU A 13 -9.23 2.69 3.90
N ASN A 14 -9.73 3.10 2.73
CA ASN A 14 -10.09 2.17 1.64
C ASN A 14 -8.89 1.34 1.17
N ILE A 15 -7.71 1.95 1.03
CA ILE A 15 -6.47 1.25 0.66
C ILE A 15 -6.11 0.20 1.72
N GLU A 16 -6.26 0.52 3.01
CA GLU A 16 -6.00 -0.42 4.10
C GLU A 16 -6.95 -1.62 4.04
N GLU A 17 -8.25 -1.38 3.87
CA GLU A 17 -9.26 -2.44 3.77
C GLU A 17 -9.01 -3.36 2.57
N GLN A 18 -8.73 -2.79 1.39
CA GLN A 18 -8.44 -3.57 0.18
C GLN A 18 -7.15 -4.38 0.30
N LEU A 19 -6.13 -3.84 0.98
CA LEU A 19 -4.89 -4.56 1.27
C LEU A 19 -5.13 -5.77 2.17
N GLU A 20 -5.96 -5.61 3.21
CA GLU A 20 -6.34 -6.71 4.11
C GLU A 20 -7.16 -7.78 3.39
N ALA A 21 -8.02 -7.36 2.45
CA ALA A 21 -8.78 -8.25 1.58
C ALA A 21 -7.92 -8.93 0.48
N ASN A 22 -6.65 -8.55 0.31
CA ASN A 22 -5.76 -8.98 -0.79
C ASN A 22 -6.27 -8.61 -2.19
N GLU A 23 -7.05 -7.54 -2.30
CA GLU A 23 -7.58 -7.02 -3.56
C GLU A 23 -6.54 -6.12 -4.25
N PHE A 24 -5.41 -6.71 -4.66
CA PHE A 24 -4.23 -5.94 -5.10
C PHE A 24 -4.47 -5.06 -6.34
N ASP A 25 -5.33 -5.49 -7.26
CA ASP A 25 -5.64 -4.70 -8.47
C ASP A 25 -6.47 -3.46 -8.12
N GLU A 26 -7.45 -3.60 -7.22
CA GLU A 26 -8.24 -2.45 -6.72
C GLU A 26 -7.38 -1.54 -5.84
N THR A 27 -6.54 -2.13 -4.99
CA THR A 27 -5.55 -1.39 -4.20
C THR A 27 -4.65 -0.53 -5.09
N LEU A 28 -4.18 -1.07 -6.22
CA LEU A 28 -3.33 -0.33 -7.15
C LEU A 28 -4.08 0.84 -7.80
N LYS A 29 -5.35 0.64 -8.19
CA LYS A 29 -6.17 1.72 -8.73
C LYS A 29 -6.38 2.82 -7.70
N GLU A 30 -6.70 2.45 -6.45
CA GLU A 30 -6.93 3.40 -5.37
C GLU A 30 -5.65 4.15 -5.01
N LEU A 31 -4.48 3.49 -4.98
CA LEU A 31 -3.19 4.14 -4.78
C LEU A 31 -2.88 5.19 -5.87
N ASN A 32 -3.17 4.89 -7.14
CA ASN A 32 -2.99 5.84 -8.23
C ASN A 32 -3.94 7.04 -8.09
N SER A 33 -5.21 6.78 -7.73
CA SER A 33 -6.21 7.82 -7.44
C SER A 33 -5.79 8.70 -6.26
N PHE A 34 -5.28 8.09 -5.19
CA PHE A 34 -4.76 8.77 -4.01
C PHE A 34 -3.56 9.66 -4.35
N GLN A 35 -2.62 9.19 -5.18
CA GLN A 35 -1.53 10.01 -5.69
C GLN A 35 -2.04 11.24 -6.43
N SER A 36 -2.98 11.07 -7.38
CA SER A 36 -3.58 12.21 -8.09
C SER A 36 -4.28 13.17 -7.14
N SER A 37 -4.94 12.65 -6.10
CA SER A 37 -5.64 13.45 -5.08
C SER A 37 -4.65 14.26 -4.22
N LEU A 38 -3.48 13.70 -3.89
CA LEU A 38 -2.40 14.42 -3.24
C LEU A 38 -1.88 15.56 -4.13
N GLU A 39 -1.59 15.27 -5.40
CA GLU A 39 -1.11 16.28 -6.36
C GLU A 39 -2.10 17.45 -6.48
N ILE A 40 -3.40 17.15 -6.63
CA ILE A 40 -4.46 18.18 -6.69
C ILE A 40 -4.60 18.95 -5.37
N THR A 41 -4.47 18.25 -4.23
CA THR A 41 -4.63 18.89 -2.91
C THR A 41 -3.52 19.89 -2.64
N PHE A 42 -2.29 19.57 -3.04
CA PHE A 42 -1.10 20.36 -2.76
C PHE A 42 -0.60 21.20 -3.96
N SER A 43 -1.26 21.15 -5.12
CA SER A 43 -0.89 21.96 -6.29
C SER A 43 -1.06 23.45 -6.07
N ASN A 44 -1.99 23.85 -5.20
CA ASN A 44 -2.24 25.25 -4.86
C ASN A 44 -1.77 25.52 -3.42
N PRO A 45 -0.90 26.53 -3.20
CA PRO A 45 -0.47 26.90 -1.86
C PRO A 45 -1.62 27.57 -1.09
N GLU A 46 -2.46 26.76 -0.45
CA GLU A 46 -3.42 27.20 0.56
C GLU A 46 -2.70 27.35 1.92
N LYS A 47 -3.09 28.35 2.71
CA LYS A 47 -2.60 28.47 4.09
C LYS A 47 -3.09 27.27 4.91
N ILE A 48 -2.13 26.57 5.51
CA ILE A 48 -2.39 25.48 6.44
C ILE A 48 -2.68 26.09 7.82
N SER A 49 -3.83 25.74 8.37
CA SER A 49 -4.22 26.13 9.74
C SER A 49 -3.50 25.27 10.77
N VAL A 50 -3.29 25.80 11.98
CA VAL A 50 -2.68 25.07 13.11
C VAL A 50 -3.41 23.74 13.37
N ASN A 51 -4.73 23.72 13.22
CA ASN A 51 -5.55 22.55 13.46
C ASN A 51 -5.43 21.48 12.36
N GLN A 52 -4.79 21.79 11.23
CA GLN A 52 -4.59 20.86 10.11
C GLN A 52 -3.27 20.09 10.20
N TYR A 53 -2.28 20.58 10.95
CA TYR A 53 -1.01 19.88 11.13
C TYR A 53 -1.16 18.48 11.72
N PRO A 54 -1.98 18.25 12.78
CA PRO A 54 -2.17 16.90 13.32
C PRO A 54 -2.74 15.92 12.29
N ILE A 55 -3.60 16.42 11.39
CA ILE A 55 -4.21 15.59 10.34
C ILE A 55 -3.18 15.24 9.26
N LEU A 56 -2.35 16.21 8.87
CA LEU A 56 -1.25 15.98 7.92
C LEU A 56 -0.24 14.97 8.48
N GLU A 57 0.12 15.10 9.76
CA GLU A 57 0.98 14.14 10.45
C GLU A 57 0.36 12.74 10.47
N ASN A 58 -0.94 12.64 10.74
CA ASN A 58 -1.66 11.37 10.69
C ASN A 58 -1.64 10.75 9.27
N ILE A 59 -1.93 11.53 8.23
CA ILE A 59 -1.85 11.10 6.82
C ILE A 59 -0.45 10.57 6.51
N GLN A 60 0.59 11.31 6.90
CA GLN A 60 1.98 10.92 6.67
C GLN A 60 2.32 9.60 7.38
N ASN A 61 1.89 9.44 8.63
CA ASN A 61 2.10 8.22 9.40
C ASN A 61 1.42 7.01 8.75
N LYS A 62 0.15 7.14 8.37
CA LYS A 62 -0.59 6.06 7.70
C LYS A 62 0.04 5.67 6.36
N VAL A 63 0.48 6.63 5.55
CA VAL A 63 1.18 6.36 4.29
C VAL A 63 2.48 5.57 4.52
N ASN A 64 3.24 5.94 5.55
CA ASN A 64 4.45 5.20 5.93
C ASN A 64 4.12 3.78 6.38
N GLU A 65 3.05 3.59 7.15
CA GLU A 65 2.60 2.28 7.59
C GLU A 65 2.17 1.38 6.42
N ILE A 66 1.34 1.89 5.50
CA ILE A 66 0.94 1.18 4.28
C ILE A 66 2.16 0.78 3.45
N THR A 67 3.09 1.71 3.25
CA THR A 67 4.33 1.45 2.50
C THR A 67 5.13 0.31 3.14
N ASN A 68 5.29 0.35 4.47
CA ASN A 68 5.98 -0.71 5.20
C ASN A 68 5.24 -2.07 5.14
N LYS A 69 3.90 -2.07 5.21
CA LYS A 69 3.06 -3.28 5.04
C LYS A 69 3.30 -3.89 3.65
N LEU A 70 3.26 -3.08 2.59
CA LEU A 70 3.50 -3.50 1.20
C LEU A 70 4.90 -4.08 0.99
N ILE A 71 5.95 -3.44 1.51
CA ILE A 71 7.33 -3.94 1.44
C ILE A 71 7.45 -5.31 2.13
N LYS A 72 6.85 -5.48 3.31
CA LYS A 72 6.83 -6.75 4.03
C LYS A 72 6.10 -7.83 3.24
N LEU A 73 4.93 -7.52 2.68
CA LEU A 73 4.15 -8.43 1.83
C LEU A 73 4.95 -8.87 0.60
N GLN A 74 5.61 -7.94 -0.10
CA GLN A 74 6.47 -8.24 -1.24
C GLN A 74 7.60 -9.21 -0.87
N SER A 75 8.29 -8.93 0.25
CA SER A 75 9.35 -9.79 0.77
C SER A 75 8.83 -11.20 1.08
N GLN A 76 7.67 -11.30 1.74
CA GLN A 76 7.02 -12.57 2.06
C GLN A 76 6.68 -13.38 0.80
N LYS A 77 6.01 -12.76 -0.18
CA LYS A 77 5.67 -13.43 -1.44
C LYS A 77 6.91 -13.90 -2.20
N ARG A 78 8.01 -13.13 -2.18
CA ARG A 78 9.29 -13.54 -2.79
C ARG A 78 9.88 -14.78 -2.09
N GLN A 79 9.79 -14.85 -0.77
CA GLN A 79 10.21 -16.04 -0.02
C GLN A 79 9.34 -17.25 -0.35
N ASP A 80 8.02 -17.06 -0.46
CA ASP A 80 7.08 -18.13 -0.78
C ASP A 80 7.35 -18.70 -2.18
N ILE A 81 7.56 -17.85 -3.19
CA ILE A 81 7.98 -18.25 -4.54
C ILE A 81 9.28 -19.05 -4.48
N THR A 82 10.28 -18.58 -3.72
CA THR A 82 11.57 -19.26 -3.58
C THR A 82 11.41 -20.65 -2.97
N LYS A 83 10.55 -20.80 -1.95
CA LYS A 83 10.22 -22.09 -1.34
C LYS A 83 9.52 -23.02 -2.33
N LEU A 84 8.54 -22.51 -3.07
CA LEU A 84 7.82 -23.28 -4.11
C LEU A 84 8.76 -23.81 -5.19
N ILE A 85 9.67 -22.97 -5.70
CA ILE A 85 10.66 -23.37 -6.71
C ILE A 85 11.61 -24.45 -6.15
N LYS A 86 12.11 -24.28 -4.92
CA LYS A 86 12.96 -25.29 -4.25
C LYS A 86 12.24 -26.63 -4.08
N ASN A 87 10.96 -26.60 -3.70
CA ASN A 87 10.16 -27.81 -3.55
C ASN A 87 9.88 -28.49 -4.90
N LYS A 88 9.53 -27.73 -5.95
CA LYS A 88 9.37 -28.29 -7.31
C LYS A 88 10.66 -28.94 -7.82
N LYS A 89 11.84 -28.32 -7.58
CA LYS A 89 13.13 -28.93 -7.94
C LYS A 89 13.39 -30.23 -7.18
N LYS A 90 13.08 -30.29 -5.87
CA LYS A 90 13.22 -31.53 -5.08
C LYS A 90 12.32 -32.65 -5.60
N VAL A 91 11.06 -32.37 -5.93
CA VAL A 91 10.12 -33.35 -6.49
C VAL A 91 10.55 -33.80 -7.90
N GLY A 92 11.00 -32.87 -8.75
CA GLY A 92 11.51 -33.19 -10.09
C GLY A 92 12.73 -34.12 -10.07
N ILE A 93 13.68 -33.88 -9.16
CA ILE A 93 14.85 -34.76 -8.95
C ILE A 93 14.40 -36.13 -8.44
N TYR A 94 13.43 -36.17 -7.50
CA TYR A 94 12.93 -37.43 -6.95
C TYR A 94 12.28 -38.33 -8.02
N ASN A 95 11.62 -37.74 -9.02
CA ASN A 95 11.01 -38.48 -10.14
C ASN A 95 12.01 -38.91 -11.22
N GLN A 96 13.25 -38.39 -11.23
CA GLN A 96 14.28 -38.76 -12.20
C GLN A 96 15.24 -39.85 -11.69
N ILE A 97 15.19 -40.19 -10.39
CA ILE A 97 16.05 -41.18 -9.74
C ILE A 97 15.30 -42.53 -9.52
N LYS A 98 14.01 -42.61 -9.89
CA LYS A 98 13.23 -43.86 -9.94
C LYS A 98 13.24 -44.45 -11.34
#